data_AF-A0A1Y3BRQ5-F1
#
_entry.id   AF-A0A1Y3BRQ5-F1
#
_cell.length_a   1.000
_cell.length_b   1.000
_cell.length_c   1.000
_cell.angle_alpha   90.00
_cell.angle_beta   90.00
_cell.angle_gamma   90.00
#
_symmetry.space_group_name_H-M   'P 1'
#
loop_
_entity.id
_entity.type
_entity.pdbx_description
1 polymer ?
#
loop_
_entity_poly.entity_id
_entity_poly.type
_entity_poly.pdbx_seq_one_letter_code
_entity_poly.pdbx_strand_id
1 'polypeptide(L)'
;MAATVQALLHLDRLDLARKEHKRMCQKDEYHTLSQLALAWINLYYGGEKLQDAYFIYQELKDKFGPTPLLLNGQATALICQNRWEEAEPLINETIGKDPNYTEAIINQMLLANIQGKSTEMINRYINQLSDRQSLDQTFYDDYEHKQKEFDKIAQQYQIV
;
A
#
# COMPACT_ATOMS: atom_id res chain seq x y z
N MET A 1 4.19 10.45 -17.85
CA MET A 1 3.36 11.32 -16.98
C MET A 1 2.89 10.54 -15.76
N ALA A 2 2.12 9.46 -15.89
CA ALA A 2 1.72 8.63 -14.72
C ALA A 2 2.93 8.06 -13.94
N ALA A 3 3.90 7.46 -14.62
CA ALA A 3 5.15 6.99 -13.98
C ALA A 3 5.95 8.13 -13.30
N THR A 4 5.86 9.35 -13.83
CA THR A 4 6.49 10.54 -13.24
C THR A 4 5.81 10.93 -11.93
N VAL A 5 4.47 10.90 -11.89
CA VAL A 5 3.70 11.10 -10.66
C VAL A 5 4.09 10.06 -9.62
N GLN A 6 4.16 8.78 -10.00
CA GLN A 6 4.57 7.71 -9.10
C GLN A 6 5.98 7.94 -8.54
N ALA A 7 6.96 8.25 -9.40
CA ALA A 7 8.33 8.54 -8.95
C ALA A 7 8.40 9.76 -8.01
N LEU A 8 7.64 10.81 -8.30
CA LEU A 8 7.59 12.02 -7.45
C LEU A 8 6.98 11.74 -6.08
N LEU A 9 5.99 10.84 -5.99
CA LEU A 9 5.43 10.40 -4.70
C LEU A 9 6.46 9.58 -3.90
N HIS A 10 7.27 8.74 -4.54
CA HIS A 10 8.35 8.01 -3.86
C HIS A 10 9.49 8.93 -3.38
N LEU A 11 9.59 10.15 -3.93
CA LEU A 11 10.55 11.18 -3.49
C LEU A 11 9.94 12.14 -2.45
N ASP A 12 8.75 11.83 -1.93
CA ASP A 12 7.98 12.69 -1.01
C ASP A 12 7.68 14.10 -1.55
N ARG A 13 7.62 14.24 -2.88
CA ARG A 13 7.36 15.51 -3.59
C ARG A 13 5.93 15.61 -4.08
N LEU A 14 5.00 15.65 -3.14
CA LEU A 14 3.57 15.80 -3.41
C LEU A 14 3.23 17.06 -4.23
N ASP A 15 3.95 18.16 -3.98
CA ASP A 15 3.79 19.43 -4.69
C ASP A 15 4.03 19.29 -6.20
N LEU A 16 5.05 18.52 -6.59
CA LEU A 16 5.38 18.25 -7.98
C LEU A 16 4.44 17.20 -8.58
N ALA A 17 4.07 16.18 -7.81
CA ALA A 17 3.11 15.15 -8.25
C ALA A 17 1.77 15.77 -8.67
N ARG A 18 1.25 16.74 -7.91
CA ARG A 18 0.04 17.49 -8.26
C ARG A 18 0.17 18.34 -9.52
N LYS A 19 1.34 18.95 -9.75
CA LYS A 19 1.61 19.72 -10.98
C LYS A 19 1.59 18.81 -12.20
N GLU A 20 2.24 17.64 -12.11
CA GLU A 20 2.24 16.66 -13.20
C GLU A 20 0.84 16.06 -13.44
N HIS A 21 0.07 15.80 -12.38
CA HIS A 21 -1.32 15.37 -12.52
C HIS A 21 -2.19 16.42 -13.25
N LYS A 22 -2.04 17.71 -12.93
CA LYS A 22 -2.73 18.77 -13.67
C LYS A 22 -2.40 18.76 -15.16
N ARG A 23 -1.16 18.43 -15.54
CA ARG A 23 -0.76 18.27 -16.96
C ARG A 23 -1.37 17.02 -17.60
N MET A 24 -1.64 15.98 -16.82
CA MET A 24 -2.38 14.79 -17.28
C MET A 24 -3.85 15.14 -17.57
N CYS A 25 -4.51 15.85 -16.65
CA CYS A 25 -5.90 16.29 -16.81
C CYS A 25 -6.09 17.24 -18.01
N GLN A 26 -5.09 18.07 -18.33
CA GLN A 26 -5.11 18.90 -19.54
C GLN A 26 -5.17 18.10 -20.84
N LYS A 27 -4.68 16.86 -20.84
CA LYS A 27 -4.75 15.98 -22.01
C LYS A 27 -6.06 15.20 -22.01
N ASP A 28 -6.34 14.52 -20.92
CA ASP A 28 -7.57 13.77 -20.72
C ASP A 28 -7.76 13.51 -19.21
N GLU A 29 -8.77 14.16 -18.65
CA GLU A 29 -9.15 14.05 -17.25
C GLU A 29 -9.78 12.69 -16.92
N TYR A 30 -10.53 12.10 -17.85
CA TYR A 30 -11.27 10.85 -17.64
C TYR A 30 -10.46 9.61 -18.04
N HIS A 31 -9.25 9.80 -18.56
CA HIS A 31 -8.33 8.72 -18.84
C HIS A 31 -8.03 7.92 -17.58
N THR A 32 -8.01 6.59 -17.69
CA THR A 32 -7.76 5.66 -16.58
C THR A 32 -6.46 5.98 -15.83
N LEU A 33 -5.39 6.28 -16.56
CA LEU A 33 -4.10 6.71 -15.98
C LEU A 33 -4.19 8.04 -15.20
N SER A 34 -5.01 8.99 -15.62
CA SER A 34 -5.21 10.27 -14.91
C SER A 34 -5.98 10.06 -13.61
N GLN A 35 -7.00 9.18 -13.64
CA GLN A 35 -7.77 8.79 -12.46
C GLN A 35 -6.92 7.98 -11.47
N LEU A 36 -6.14 7.01 -11.95
CA LEU A 36 -5.26 6.22 -11.09
C LEU A 36 -4.16 7.08 -10.44
N ALA A 37 -3.58 8.02 -11.20
CA ALA A 37 -2.62 8.98 -10.65
C ALA A 37 -3.24 9.88 -9.57
N LEU A 38 -4.51 10.28 -9.74
CA LEU A 38 -5.26 11.01 -8.72
C LEU A 38 -5.46 10.17 -7.45
N ALA A 39 -5.81 8.89 -7.61
CA ALA A 39 -5.99 7.98 -6.48
C ALA A 39 -4.69 7.84 -5.65
N TRP A 40 -3.53 7.70 -6.29
CA TRP A 40 -2.23 7.67 -5.60
C TRP A 40 -1.93 8.97 -4.86
N ILE A 41 -2.19 10.12 -5.48
CA ILE A 41 -2.00 11.44 -4.85
C ILE A 41 -2.92 11.60 -3.64
N ASN A 42 -4.16 11.14 -3.75
CA ASN A 42 -5.15 11.22 -2.68
C ASN A 42 -4.81 10.28 -1.51
N LEU A 43 -4.32 9.07 -1.80
CA LEU A 43 -3.79 8.16 -0.79
C LEU A 43 -2.61 8.79 -0.03
N TYR A 44 -1.66 9.37 -0.76
CA TYR A 44 -0.49 10.02 -0.16
C TYR A 44 -0.86 11.26 0.66
N TYR A 45 -1.89 12.02 0.25
CA TYR A 45 -2.34 13.19 1.00
C TYR A 45 -3.02 12.84 2.33
N GLY A 46 -3.74 11.73 2.38
CA GLY A 46 -4.47 11.31 3.57
C GLY A 46 -5.70 12.18 3.91
N GLY A 47 -6.24 11.96 5.10
CA GLY A 47 -7.41 12.69 5.62
C GLY A 47 -8.67 12.47 4.79
N GLU A 48 -9.42 13.55 4.51
CA GLU A 48 -10.67 13.51 3.74
C GLU A 48 -10.48 12.97 2.31
N LYS A 49 -9.26 13.06 1.76
CA LYS A 49 -8.95 12.59 0.40
C LYS A 49 -8.87 11.07 0.28
N LEU A 50 -8.78 10.35 1.40
CA LEU A 50 -8.81 8.89 1.37
C LEU A 50 -10.13 8.35 0.83
N GLN A 51 -11.24 9.04 1.09
CA GLN A 51 -12.55 8.65 0.59
C GLN A 51 -12.66 8.88 -0.92
N ASP A 52 -12.09 9.98 -1.42
CA ASP A 52 -11.98 10.25 -2.86
C ASP A 52 -11.15 9.15 -3.55
N ALA A 53 -10.03 8.73 -2.94
CA ALA A 53 -9.21 7.64 -3.48
C ALA A 53 -9.98 6.31 -3.55
N TYR A 54 -10.73 5.98 -2.49
CA TYR A 54 -11.56 4.79 -2.45
C TYR A 54 -12.60 4.75 -3.58
N PHE A 55 -13.29 5.87 -3.81
CA PHE A 55 -14.31 5.96 -4.87
C PHE A 55 -13.70 5.84 -6.27
N ILE A 56 -12.52 6.42 -6.51
CA ILE A 56 -11.83 6.24 -7.80
C ILE A 56 -11.50 4.77 -8.04
N TYR A 57 -10.95 4.07 -7.05
CA TYR A 57 -10.66 2.65 -7.18
C TYR A 57 -11.94 1.81 -7.37
N GLN A 58 -13.05 2.19 -6.72
CA GLN A 58 -14.35 1.54 -6.89
C GLN A 58 -14.87 1.71 -8.31
N GLU A 59 -14.82 2.92 -8.87
CA GLU A 59 -15.25 3.17 -10.25
C GLU A 59 -14.38 2.40 -11.26
N LEU A 60 -13.06 2.38 -11.07
CA LEU A 60 -12.15 1.61 -11.90
C LEU A 60 -12.42 0.10 -11.79
N LYS A 61 -12.72 -0.40 -10.59
CA LYS A 61 -13.10 -1.80 -10.36
C LYS A 61 -14.40 -2.14 -11.06
N ASP A 62 -15.41 -1.27 -10.99
CA ASP A 62 -16.71 -1.50 -11.62
C ASP A 62 -16.61 -1.47 -13.16
N LYS A 63 -15.70 -0.66 -13.70
CA LYS A 63 -15.49 -0.52 -15.15
C LYS A 63 -14.61 -1.62 -15.77
N PHE A 64 -13.55 -2.04 -15.08
CA PHE A 64 -12.54 -2.97 -15.62
C PHE A 64 -12.51 -4.34 -14.93
N GLY A 65 -13.28 -4.50 -13.86
CA GLY A 65 -13.33 -5.69 -13.03
C GLY A 65 -12.35 -5.65 -11.84
N PRO A 66 -12.51 -6.60 -10.89
CA PRO A 66 -11.68 -6.71 -9.70
C PRO A 66 -10.32 -7.34 -10.02
N THR A 67 -9.33 -6.47 -10.28
CA THR A 67 -7.91 -6.86 -10.40
C THR A 67 -7.22 -6.76 -9.03
N PRO A 68 -6.15 -7.55 -8.77
CA PRO A 68 -5.41 -7.49 -7.52
C PRO A 68 -4.93 -6.08 -7.15
N LEU A 69 -4.47 -5.31 -8.14
CA LEU A 69 -4.03 -3.92 -7.95
C LEU A 69 -5.16 -3.01 -7.46
N LEU A 70 -6.34 -3.10 -8.09
CA LEU A 70 -7.48 -2.24 -7.72
C LEU A 70 -8.04 -2.63 -6.35
N LEU A 71 -8.20 -3.93 -6.08
CA LEU A 71 -8.66 -4.43 -4.78
C LEU A 71 -7.70 -4.03 -3.66
N ASN A 72 -6.39 -4.18 -3.86
CA ASN A 72 -5.39 -3.77 -2.89
C ASN A 72 -5.37 -2.24 -2.68
N GLY A 73 -5.55 -1.45 -3.75
CA GLY A 73 -5.69 0.01 -3.65
C GLY A 73 -6.90 0.44 -2.82
N GLN A 74 -8.04 -0.23 -3.01
CA GLN A 74 -9.24 -0.03 -2.18
C GLN A 74 -9.00 -0.40 -0.72
N ALA A 75 -8.42 -1.58 -0.47
CA ALA A 75 -8.10 -2.04 0.87
C ALA A 75 -7.15 -1.05 1.57
N THR A 76 -6.14 -0.56 0.86
CA THR A 76 -5.19 0.44 1.38
C THR A 76 -5.90 1.74 1.76
N ALA A 77 -6.85 2.22 0.93
CA ALA A 77 -7.64 3.40 1.27
C ALA A 77 -8.46 3.20 2.56
N LEU A 78 -9.07 2.02 2.75
CA LEU A 78 -9.84 1.69 3.95
C LEU A 78 -8.95 1.52 5.19
N ILE A 79 -7.78 0.90 5.03
CA ILE A 79 -6.73 0.80 6.06
C ILE A 79 -6.34 2.20 6.53
N CYS A 80 -6.04 3.13 5.61
CA CYS A 80 -5.69 4.50 5.97
C CYS A 80 -6.84 5.27 6.67
N GLN A 81 -8.11 4.86 6.46
CA GLN A 81 -9.27 5.41 7.15
C GLN A 81 -9.57 4.74 8.51
N ASN A 82 -8.75 3.77 8.94
CA ASN A 82 -8.99 2.92 10.11
C ASN A 82 -10.25 2.03 10.01
N ARG A 83 -10.71 1.72 8.79
CA ARG A 83 -11.88 0.85 8.53
C ARG A 83 -11.44 -0.58 8.25
N TRP A 84 -10.88 -1.21 9.28
CA TRP A 84 -10.21 -2.51 9.19
C TRP A 84 -11.15 -3.65 8.74
N GLU A 85 -12.36 -3.67 9.27
CA GLU A 85 -13.36 -4.73 9.00
C GLU A 85 -13.78 -4.76 7.52
N GLU A 86 -13.80 -3.60 6.86
CA GLU A 86 -14.15 -3.49 5.44
C GLU A 86 -12.95 -3.76 4.53
N ALA A 87 -11.72 -3.57 5.02
CA ALA A 87 -10.49 -3.86 4.28
C ALA A 87 -10.19 -5.36 4.19
N GLU A 88 -10.44 -6.12 5.27
CA GLU A 88 -10.17 -7.56 5.34
C GLU A 88 -10.78 -8.39 4.19
N PRO A 89 -12.07 -8.24 3.81
CA PRO A 89 -12.62 -9.01 2.70
C PRO A 89 -11.95 -8.68 1.35
N LEU A 90 -11.56 -7.42 1.12
CA LEU A 90 -10.88 -7.02 -0.12
C LEU A 90 -9.47 -7.60 -0.23
N ILE A 91 -8.76 -7.68 0.89
CA ILE A 91 -7.43 -8.29 0.95
C ILE A 91 -7.54 -9.80 0.72
N ASN A 92 -8.51 -10.46 1.36
CA ASN A 92 -8.77 -11.88 1.15
C ASN A 92 -9.16 -12.18 -0.31
N GLU A 93 -9.95 -11.33 -0.95
CA GLU A 93 -10.28 -11.45 -2.38
C GLU A 93 -9.02 -11.28 -3.25
N THR A 94 -8.14 -10.33 -2.89
CA THR A 94 -6.86 -10.10 -3.59
C THR A 94 -5.97 -11.33 -3.52
N ILE A 95 -5.79 -11.90 -2.32
CA ILE A 95 -4.99 -13.11 -2.09
C ILE A 95 -5.63 -14.33 -2.79
N GLY A 96 -6.96 -14.41 -2.82
CA GLY A 96 -7.68 -15.47 -3.53
C GLY A 96 -7.46 -15.42 -5.05
N LYS A 97 -7.24 -14.23 -5.62
CA LYS A 97 -6.94 -14.03 -7.05
C LYS A 97 -5.47 -14.22 -7.37
N ASP A 98 -4.59 -13.66 -6.55
CA ASP A 98 -3.15 -13.78 -6.67
C ASP A 98 -2.54 -14.07 -5.30
N PRO A 99 -2.30 -15.36 -4.98
CA PRO A 99 -1.69 -15.76 -3.72
C PRO A 99 -0.26 -15.25 -3.53
N ASN A 100 0.38 -14.71 -4.57
CA ASN A 100 1.74 -14.19 -4.56
C ASN A 100 1.80 -12.66 -4.55
N TYR A 101 0.65 -11.98 -4.46
CA TYR A 101 0.59 -10.53 -4.42
C TYR A 101 1.15 -9.99 -3.10
N THR A 102 2.38 -9.45 -3.15
CA THR A 102 3.20 -9.14 -1.97
C THR A 102 2.54 -8.08 -1.10
N GLU A 103 1.99 -7.04 -1.72
CA GLU A 103 1.37 -5.91 -1.03
C GLU A 103 0.09 -6.31 -0.27
N ALA A 104 -0.67 -7.30 -0.77
CA ALA A 104 -1.82 -7.81 -0.04
C ALA A 104 -1.43 -8.63 1.19
N ILE A 105 -0.32 -9.38 1.13
CA ILE A 105 0.21 -10.11 2.28
C ILE A 105 0.68 -9.13 3.36
N ILE A 106 1.35 -8.04 2.96
CA ILE A 106 1.76 -6.97 3.88
C ILE A 106 0.54 -6.32 4.54
N ASN A 107 -0.49 -6.00 3.77
CA ASN A 107 -1.74 -5.45 4.30
C ASN A 107 -2.46 -6.42 5.25
N GLN A 108 -2.44 -7.72 4.96
CA GLN A 108 -2.98 -8.76 5.83
C GLN A 108 -2.20 -8.89 7.14
N MET A 109 -0.87 -8.80 7.08
CA MET A 109 0.00 -8.81 8.26
C MET A 109 -0.29 -7.60 9.16
N LEU A 110 -0.45 -6.41 8.57
CA LEU A 110 -0.81 -5.19 9.29
C LEU A 110 -2.15 -5.34 10.03
N LEU A 111 -3.19 -5.86 9.34
CA LEU A 111 -4.49 -6.11 9.96
C LEU A 111 -4.40 -7.12 11.10
N ALA A 112 -3.64 -8.21 10.92
CA ALA A 112 -3.45 -9.21 11.96
C ALA A 112 -2.79 -8.61 13.22
N ASN A 113 -1.83 -7.70 13.04
CA ASN A 113 -1.19 -6.99 14.15
C ASN A 113 -2.17 -6.06 14.88
N ILE A 114 -2.96 -5.26 14.14
CA ILE A 114 -3.96 -4.34 14.73
C ILE A 114 -5.05 -5.09 15.48
N GLN A 115 -5.48 -6.24 14.98
CA GLN A 115 -6.50 -7.10 15.60
C GLN A 115 -5.96 -7.87 16.82
N GLY A 116 -4.68 -7.74 17.17
CA GLY A 116 -4.07 -8.45 18.30
C GLY A 116 -3.97 -9.96 18.09
N LYS A 117 -3.89 -10.42 16.83
CA LYS A 117 -3.66 -11.84 16.53
C LYS A 117 -2.27 -12.27 17.01
N SER A 118 -2.05 -13.57 17.18
CA SER A 118 -0.79 -14.08 17.76
C SER A 118 0.43 -13.66 16.95
N THR A 119 1.54 -13.39 17.64
CA THR A 119 2.84 -13.09 17.03
C THR A 119 3.32 -14.21 16.12
N GLU A 120 2.93 -15.46 16.41
CA GLU A 120 3.16 -16.63 15.56
C GLU A 120 2.53 -16.47 14.17
N MET A 121 1.32 -15.91 14.07
CA MET A 121 0.64 -15.67 12.81
C MET A 121 1.31 -14.55 12.01
N ILE A 122 1.76 -13.50 12.70
CA ILE A 122 2.54 -12.40 12.08
C ILE A 122 3.88 -12.94 11.53
N ASN A 123 4.58 -13.76 12.32
CA ASN A 123 5.84 -14.38 11.90
C ASN A 123 5.67 -15.31 10.69
N ARG A 124 4.52 -15.99 10.56
CA ARG A 124 4.21 -16.78 9.34
C ARG A 124 4.12 -15.90 8.10
N TYR A 125 3.50 -14.72 8.19
CA TYR A 125 3.44 -13.78 7.06
C TYR A 125 4.83 -13.23 6.72
N ILE A 126 5.64 -12.90 7.71
CA ILE A 126 7.03 -12.45 7.50
C ILE A 126 7.85 -13.54 6.80
N ASN A 127 7.74 -14.79 7.23
CA ASN A 127 8.43 -15.92 6.58
C ASN A 127 7.92 -16.16 5.15
N GLN A 128 6.61 -16.00 4.93
CA GLN A 128 6.02 -16.09 3.60
C GLN A 128 6.58 -14.99 2.66
N LEU A 129 6.89 -13.81 3.20
CA LEU A 129 7.52 -12.71 2.46
C LEU A 129 9.02 -12.97 2.24
N SER A 130 9.73 -13.60 3.17
CA SER A 130 11.17 -13.89 3.05
C SER A 130 11.48 -15.01 2.06
N ASP A 131 10.68 -16.08 2.08
CA ASP A 131 10.90 -17.26 1.22
C ASP A 131 10.60 -16.96 -0.25
N ARG A 132 9.75 -15.95 -0.48
CA ARG A 132 9.36 -15.51 -1.81
C ARG A 132 10.27 -14.36 -2.18
N GLN A 133 11.34 -14.67 -2.92
CA GLN A 133 12.09 -13.68 -3.70
C GLN A 133 11.13 -12.99 -4.69
N SER A 134 10.28 -12.09 -4.21
CA SER A 134 9.46 -11.22 -5.04
C SER A 134 10.32 -10.03 -5.49
N LEU A 135 9.91 -9.42 -6.60
CA LEU A 135 10.62 -8.35 -7.29
C LEU A 135 10.84 -7.08 -6.44
N ASP A 136 10.25 -7.02 -5.24
CA ASP A 136 10.19 -5.85 -4.36
C ASP A 136 10.70 -6.21 -2.96
N GLN A 137 12.02 -6.49 -2.85
CA GLN A 137 12.70 -6.75 -1.57
C GLN A 137 12.73 -5.52 -0.63
N THR A 138 12.26 -4.36 -1.09
CA THR A 138 12.29 -3.10 -0.35
C THR A 138 11.71 -3.20 1.06
N PHE A 139 10.59 -3.91 1.23
CA PHE A 139 9.97 -4.08 2.55
C PHE A 139 10.78 -4.98 3.49
N TYR A 140 11.28 -6.10 2.97
CA TYR A 140 12.05 -7.05 3.78
C TYR A 140 13.40 -6.47 4.18
N ASP A 141 14.07 -5.77 3.26
CA ASP A 141 15.35 -5.11 3.51
C ASP A 141 15.20 -4.00 4.57
N ASP A 142 14.14 -3.18 4.50
CA ASP A 142 13.87 -2.17 5.54
C ASP A 142 13.52 -2.83 6.88
N TYR A 143 12.78 -3.94 6.88
CA TYR A 143 12.47 -4.69 8.10
C TYR A 143 13.75 -5.23 8.77
N GLU A 144 14.63 -5.90 8.01
CA GLU A 144 15.91 -6.42 8.51
C GLU A 144 16.83 -5.28 8.98
N HIS A 145 16.84 -4.16 8.26
CA HIS A 145 17.61 -2.98 8.64
C HIS A 145 17.13 -2.39 9.97
N LYS A 146 15.80 -2.23 10.16
CA LYS A 146 15.24 -1.76 11.44
C LYS A 146 15.52 -2.72 12.59
N GLN A 147 15.50 -4.03 12.34
CA GLN A 147 15.85 -5.03 13.34
C GLN A 147 17.30 -4.87 13.81
N LYS A 148 18.24 -4.75 12.86
CA LYS A 148 19.67 -4.51 13.15
C LYS A 148 19.91 -3.21 13.92
N GLU A 149 19.24 -2.12 13.54
CA GLU A 149 19.35 -0.84 14.25
C GLU A 149 18.77 -0.92 15.66
N PHE A 150 17.66 -1.64 15.86
CA PHE A 150 17.12 -1.90 17.19
C PHE A 150 18.11 -2.67 18.07
N ASP A 151 18.69 -3.76 17.57
CA ASP A 151 19.66 -4.57 18.32
C ASP A 151 20.89 -3.75 18.72
N LYS A 152 21.38 -2.90 17.81
CA LYS A 152 22.51 -1.99 18.05
C LYS A 152 22.20 -0.96 19.15
N ILE A 153 21.00 -0.37 19.12
CA ILE A 153 20.57 0.58 20.17
C ILE A 153 20.39 -0.17 21.50
N ALA A 154 19.76 -1.35 21.50
CA ALA A 154 19.57 -2.15 22.71
C ALA A 154 20.90 -2.49 23.38
N GLN A 155 21.93 -2.86 22.61
CA GLN A 155 23.29 -3.09 23.11
C GLN A 155 23.91 -1.82 23.71
N GLN A 156 23.68 -0.65 23.13
CA GLN A 156 24.22 0.62 23.63
C GLN A 156 23.63 1.02 25.01
N TYR A 157 22.41 0.59 25.31
CA TYR A 157 21.71 0.89 26.57
C TYR A 157 21.70 -0.28 27.56
N GLN A 158 22.45 -1.36 27.31
CA GLN A 158 22.66 -2.40 28.32
C GLN A 158 23.50 -1.82 29.46
N ILE A 159 22.87 -1.65 30.63
CA ILE A 159 23.55 -1.31 31.87
C ILE A 159 24.42 -2.52 32.24
N VAL A 160 25.73 -2.33 32.21
CA VAL A 160 26.71 -3.26 32.80
C VAL A 160 26.66 -3.15 34.31
#